data_AF-A0A9P6CI40-F1
#
_entry.id   AF-A0A9P6CI40-F1
#
_cell.length_a   1.000
_cell.length_b   1.000
_cell.length_c   1.000
_cell.angle_alpha   90.00
_cell.angle_beta   90.00
_cell.angle_gamma   90.00
#
_symmetry.space_group_name_H-M   'P 1'
#
loop_
_entity.id
_entity.type
_entity.pdbx_description
1 polymer ?
#
loop_
_entity_poly.entity_id
_entity_poly.type
_entity_poly.pdbx_seq_one_letter_code
_entity_poly.pdbx_strand_id
1 'polypeptide(L)'
;MFRGRSPHPQNDGDDNDLYSYFNRSVSAVQAHADYFEEDYARPALRTSQAFFDERPIAAVRTFIATFSLLSFFPIVSFVGFSIFSVASFTIVALTCAFLASITVVLGFLSILVLFLLVTLCSSVFLTCSVVFVYTSIRFVILVRAHGGAGLSEWLVETKARIFNVLPDASPRLDNYDTLDYDTLGELELENKHADAIVSFSEQELEPEPEIKQENPYDDEETKVME
;
A
#
# COMPACT_ATOMS: atom_id res chain seq x y z
N MET A 1 -102.70 15.74 19.56
CA MET A 1 -101.55 15.49 20.44
C MET A 1 -100.55 16.62 20.24
N PHE A 2 -100.48 17.56 21.18
CA PHE A 2 -99.57 18.71 21.17
C PHE A 2 -98.29 18.36 21.93
N ARG A 3 -97.13 18.41 21.26
CA ARG A 3 -95.82 18.40 21.90
C ARG A 3 -95.43 19.83 22.22
N GLY A 4 -95.32 20.13 23.52
CA GLY A 4 -94.80 21.39 24.04
C GLY A 4 -93.32 21.54 23.72
N ARG A 5 -92.93 22.72 23.24
CA ARG A 5 -91.57 23.14 22.96
C ARG A 5 -91.04 23.88 24.19
N SER A 6 -90.07 23.29 24.88
CA SER A 6 -89.40 23.93 26.01
C SER A 6 -88.52 25.09 25.53
N PRO A 7 -88.58 26.26 26.18
CA PRO A 7 -87.67 27.37 25.88
C PRO A 7 -86.25 27.01 26.32
N HIS A 8 -85.30 27.14 25.41
CA HIS A 8 -83.88 26.98 25.67
C HIS A 8 -83.37 28.22 26.39
N PRO A 9 -82.78 28.12 27.59
CA PRO A 9 -82.09 29.24 28.20
C PRO A 9 -80.83 29.54 27.37
N GLN A 10 -80.76 30.77 26.87
CA GLN A 10 -79.60 31.32 26.19
C GLN A 10 -78.60 31.73 27.28
N ASN A 11 -77.53 30.96 27.41
CA ASN A 11 -76.55 31.07 28.49
C ASN A 11 -75.38 31.97 28.07
N ASP A 12 -75.66 33.27 27.90
CA ASP A 12 -74.65 34.28 27.53
C ASP A 12 -73.73 34.68 28.72
N GLY A 13 -73.76 33.91 29.81
CA GLY A 13 -72.96 34.11 31.03
C GLY A 13 -71.65 33.32 31.08
N ASP A 14 -71.49 32.28 30.26
CA ASP A 14 -70.37 31.33 30.40
C ASP A 14 -69.01 31.91 29.92
N ASP A 15 -69.02 32.84 28.97
CA ASP A 15 -67.79 33.43 28.40
C ASP A 15 -67.07 34.37 29.38
N ASN A 16 -67.82 35.08 30.23
CA ASN A 16 -67.25 35.96 31.25
C ASN A 16 -66.64 35.16 32.42
N ASP A 17 -67.22 34.00 32.73
CA ASP A 17 -66.72 33.13 33.78
C ASP A 17 -65.35 32.55 33.40
N LEU A 18 -65.17 32.09 32.15
CA LEU A 18 -63.88 31.60 31.64
C LEU A 18 -62.77 32.65 31.70
N TYR A 19 -63.09 33.89 31.32
CA TYR A 19 -62.13 35.00 31.38
C TYR A 19 -61.69 35.29 32.83
N SER A 20 -62.64 35.20 33.77
CA SER A 20 -62.33 35.36 35.20
C SER A 20 -61.42 34.26 35.75
N TYR A 21 -61.60 33.00 35.32
CA TYR A 21 -60.73 31.87 35.68
C TYR A 21 -59.32 32.02 35.12
N PHE A 22 -59.19 32.47 33.86
CA PHE A 22 -57.88 32.71 33.25
C PHE A 22 -57.12 33.81 34.02
N ASN A 23 -57.75 34.95 34.27
CA ASN A 23 -57.14 36.03 35.04
C ASN A 23 -56.75 35.59 36.47
N ARG A 24 -57.57 34.75 37.11
CA ARG A 24 -57.26 34.18 38.42
C ARG A 24 -56.07 33.22 38.37
N SER A 25 -55.93 32.43 37.32
CA SER A 25 -54.79 31.52 37.15
C SER A 25 -53.49 32.26 36.84
N VAL A 26 -53.53 33.28 35.97
CA VAL A 26 -52.35 34.10 35.63
C VAL A 26 -51.87 34.86 36.86
N SER A 27 -52.79 35.48 37.61
CA SER A 27 -52.43 36.18 38.85
C SER A 27 -51.88 35.23 39.93
N ALA A 28 -52.39 34.00 40.04
CA ALA A 28 -51.85 33.01 40.96
C ALA A 28 -50.43 32.56 40.59
N VAL A 29 -50.15 32.32 39.29
CA VAL A 29 -48.81 31.94 38.83
C VAL A 29 -47.84 33.11 38.97
N GLN A 30 -48.27 34.32 38.65
CA GLN A 30 -47.44 35.51 38.80
C GLN A 30 -47.09 35.76 40.27
N ALA A 31 -48.06 35.60 41.18
CA ALA A 31 -47.79 35.70 42.62
C ALA A 31 -46.81 34.62 43.12
N HIS A 32 -46.82 33.41 42.58
CA HIS A 32 -45.84 32.38 42.92
C HIS A 32 -44.47 32.61 42.27
N ALA A 33 -44.44 33.15 41.05
CA ALA A 33 -43.20 33.53 40.37
C ALA A 33 -42.51 34.68 41.12
N ASP A 34 -43.26 35.69 41.53
CA ASP A 34 -42.75 36.83 42.31
C ASP A 34 -42.19 36.35 43.65
N TYR A 35 -42.88 35.43 44.33
CA TYR A 35 -42.40 34.84 45.58
C TYR A 35 -41.11 34.05 45.38
N PHE A 36 -41.01 33.26 44.31
CA PHE A 36 -39.80 32.50 43.99
C PHE A 36 -38.64 33.42 43.62
N GLU A 37 -38.91 34.49 42.88
CA GLU A 37 -37.89 35.47 42.49
C GLU A 37 -37.31 36.17 43.73
N GLU A 38 -38.17 36.60 44.65
CA GLU A 38 -37.77 37.33 45.84
C GLU A 38 -37.04 36.43 46.85
N ASP A 39 -37.56 35.24 47.16
CA ASP A 39 -37.01 34.35 48.20
C ASP A 39 -35.83 33.50 47.74
N TYR A 40 -35.75 33.15 46.45
CA TYR A 40 -34.73 32.22 45.96
C TYR A 40 -33.82 32.84 44.91
N ALA A 41 -34.37 33.48 43.87
CA ALA A 41 -33.55 33.97 42.76
C ALA A 41 -32.66 35.15 43.18
N ARG A 42 -33.23 36.16 43.86
CA ARG A 42 -32.49 37.35 44.33
C ARG A 42 -31.35 37.04 45.30
N PRO A 43 -31.54 36.26 46.38
CA PRO A 43 -30.45 35.97 47.30
C PRO A 43 -29.37 35.11 46.65
N ALA A 44 -29.71 34.16 45.76
CA ALA A 44 -28.73 33.39 44.99
C ALA A 44 -27.91 34.26 44.04
N LEU A 45 -28.55 35.21 43.34
CA LEU A 45 -27.85 36.18 42.49
C LEU A 45 -26.95 37.12 43.29
N ARG A 46 -27.40 37.60 44.45
CA ARG A 46 -26.58 38.45 45.33
C ARG A 46 -25.39 37.70 45.95
N THR A 47 -25.59 36.45 46.38
CA THR A 47 -24.48 35.63 46.90
C THR A 47 -23.50 35.30 45.79
N SER A 48 -23.96 34.90 44.61
CA SER A 48 -23.05 34.65 43.48
C SER A 48 -22.27 35.91 43.08
N GLN A 49 -22.90 37.10 43.02
CA GLN A 49 -22.17 38.36 42.80
C GLN A 49 -21.12 38.64 43.88
N ALA A 50 -21.43 38.41 45.16
CA ALA A 50 -20.46 38.58 46.24
C ALA A 50 -19.25 37.63 46.11
N PHE A 51 -19.48 36.37 45.70
CA PHE A 51 -18.39 35.44 45.41
C PHE A 51 -17.59 35.81 44.16
N PHE A 52 -18.24 36.41 43.15
CA PHE A 52 -17.55 36.92 41.98
C PHE A 52 -16.71 38.16 42.28
N ASP A 53 -17.13 39.07 43.16
CA ASP A 53 -16.34 40.26 43.48
C ASP A 53 -15.06 39.93 44.28
N GLU A 54 -15.11 38.91 45.14
CA GLU A 54 -13.99 38.62 46.05
C GLU A 54 -12.86 37.81 45.37
N ARG A 55 -13.16 36.97 44.36
CA ARG A 55 -12.15 36.21 43.58
C ARG A 55 -12.54 35.93 42.10
N PRO A 56 -12.82 36.95 41.27
CA PRO A 56 -13.43 36.75 39.94
C PRO A 56 -12.52 36.05 38.92
N ILE A 57 -11.20 36.23 39.04
CA ILE A 57 -10.29 35.98 37.92
C ILE A 57 -9.53 34.66 38.08
N ALA A 58 -9.21 34.27 39.32
CA ALA A 58 -8.36 33.11 39.57
C ALA A 58 -9.13 31.79 39.45
N ALA A 59 -10.29 31.67 40.09
CA ALA A 59 -11.06 30.42 40.11
C ALA A 59 -11.69 30.09 38.75
N VAL A 60 -12.20 31.10 38.04
CA VAL A 60 -12.78 30.91 36.71
C VAL A 60 -11.71 30.53 35.69
N ARG A 61 -10.53 31.16 35.73
CA ARG A 61 -9.42 30.78 34.84
C ARG A 61 -8.90 29.38 35.12
N THR A 62 -8.77 28.96 36.38
CA THR A 62 -8.31 27.60 36.68
C THR A 62 -9.34 26.57 36.23
N PHE A 63 -10.64 26.80 36.45
CA PHE A 63 -11.68 25.90 35.93
C PHE A 63 -11.63 25.79 34.40
N ILE A 64 -11.60 26.91 33.68
CA ILE A 64 -11.52 26.91 32.20
C ILE A 64 -10.23 26.23 31.74
N ALA A 65 -9.09 26.50 32.39
CA ALA A 65 -7.83 25.87 32.03
C ALA A 65 -7.87 24.35 32.23
N THR A 66 -8.41 23.89 33.36
CA THR A 66 -8.49 22.46 33.68
C THR A 66 -9.52 21.76 32.78
N PHE A 67 -10.67 22.40 32.53
CA PHE A 67 -11.70 21.92 31.61
C PHE A 67 -11.18 21.84 30.18
N SER A 68 -10.46 22.88 29.70
CA SER A 68 -9.80 22.86 28.39
C SER A 68 -8.74 21.76 28.31
N LEU A 69 -7.92 21.59 29.35
CA LEU A 69 -6.90 20.53 29.37
C LEU A 69 -7.53 19.13 29.33
N LEU A 70 -8.57 18.92 30.15
CA LEU A 70 -9.30 17.65 30.25
C LEU A 70 -10.12 17.33 28.99
N SER A 71 -10.65 18.35 28.31
CA SER A 71 -11.38 18.18 27.04
C SER A 71 -10.45 18.08 25.83
N PHE A 72 -9.24 18.63 25.90
CA PHE A 72 -8.25 18.47 24.85
C PHE A 72 -7.73 17.04 24.75
N PHE A 73 -7.56 16.36 25.89
CA PHE A 73 -7.08 14.98 25.92
C PHE A 73 -7.94 13.99 25.09
N PRO A 74 -9.28 13.91 25.23
CA PRO A 74 -10.10 13.04 24.40
C PRO A 74 -10.12 13.46 22.92
N ILE A 75 -9.95 14.74 22.61
CA ILE A 75 -9.87 15.21 21.21
C ILE A 75 -8.56 14.71 20.58
N VAL A 76 -7.43 14.91 21.25
CA VAL A 76 -6.13 14.45 20.76
C VAL A 76 -6.08 12.94 20.66
N SER A 77 -6.60 12.21 21.65
CA SER A 77 -6.63 10.75 21.58
C SER A 77 -7.50 10.28 20.43
N PHE A 78 -8.68 10.88 20.21
CA PHE A 78 -9.55 10.55 19.08
C PHE A 78 -8.84 10.78 17.73
N VAL A 79 -8.21 11.94 17.55
CA VAL A 79 -7.46 12.26 16.32
C VAL A 79 -6.29 11.30 16.13
N GLY A 80 -5.53 11.03 17.21
CA GLY A 80 -4.40 10.09 17.18
C GLY A 80 -4.83 8.68 16.81
N PHE A 81 -5.88 8.16 17.45
CA PHE A 81 -6.44 6.85 17.12
C PHE A 81 -7.00 6.79 15.70
N SER A 82 -7.64 7.87 15.22
CA SER A 82 -8.15 7.95 13.85
C SER A 82 -7.01 7.87 12.83
N ILE A 83 -5.94 8.67 12.99
CA ILE A 83 -4.78 8.66 12.09
C ILE A 83 -4.06 7.30 12.18
N PHE A 84 -3.88 6.78 13.39
CA PHE A 84 -3.25 5.48 13.61
C PHE A 84 -4.03 4.33 12.95
N SER A 85 -5.37 4.37 13.05
CA SER A 85 -6.23 3.38 12.40
C SER A 85 -6.11 3.45 10.89
N VAL A 86 -6.20 4.65 10.30
CA VAL A 86 -6.02 4.83 8.86
C VAL A 86 -4.65 4.34 8.42
N ALA A 87 -3.57 4.78 9.07
CA ALA A 87 -2.20 4.36 8.74
C ALA A 87 -2.01 2.84 8.84
N SER A 88 -2.57 2.21 9.89
CA SER A 88 -2.53 0.76 10.06
C SER A 88 -3.22 0.04 8.91
N PHE A 89 -4.41 0.50 8.49
CA PHE A 89 -5.11 -0.05 7.33
C PHE A 89 -4.31 0.13 6.05
N THR A 90 -3.68 1.28 5.83
CA THR A 90 -2.85 1.51 4.64
C THR A 90 -1.64 0.58 4.59
N ILE A 91 -0.94 0.39 5.72
CA ILE A 91 0.22 -0.53 5.80
C ILE A 91 -0.21 -1.97 5.55
N VAL A 92 -1.33 -2.40 6.13
CA VAL A 92 -1.87 -3.75 5.90
C VAL A 92 -2.28 -3.93 4.43
N ALA A 93 -2.97 -2.95 3.83
CA ALA A 93 -3.34 -3.00 2.43
C ALA A 93 -2.10 -3.08 1.50
N LEU A 94 -1.08 -2.26 1.77
CA LEU A 94 0.17 -2.28 1.02
C LEU A 94 0.90 -3.61 1.16
N THR A 95 1.05 -4.14 2.37
CA THR A 95 1.72 -5.44 2.58
C THR A 95 0.98 -6.58 1.89
N CYS A 96 -0.36 -6.61 1.96
CA CYS A 96 -1.17 -7.57 1.21
C CYS A 96 -1.00 -7.42 -0.31
N ALA A 97 -0.99 -6.19 -0.83
CA ALA A 97 -0.77 -5.93 -2.26
C ALA A 97 0.63 -6.37 -2.72
N PHE A 98 1.66 -6.09 -1.94
CA PHE A 98 3.03 -6.52 -2.21
C PHE A 98 3.16 -8.05 -2.19
N LEU A 99 2.60 -8.73 -1.19
CA LEU A 99 2.61 -10.20 -1.10
C LEU A 99 1.86 -10.84 -2.28
N ALA A 100 0.71 -10.28 -2.65
CA ALA A 100 -0.04 -10.72 -3.83
C ALA A 100 0.80 -10.56 -5.11
N SER A 101 1.44 -9.41 -5.30
CA SER A 101 2.32 -9.14 -6.43
C SER A 101 3.49 -10.13 -6.51
N ILE A 102 4.21 -10.34 -5.41
CA ILE A 102 5.32 -11.31 -5.33
C ILE A 102 4.83 -12.72 -5.68
N THR A 103 3.69 -13.13 -5.15
CA THR A 103 3.12 -14.47 -5.41
C THR A 103 2.80 -14.64 -6.89
N VAL A 104 2.21 -13.63 -7.53
CA VAL A 104 1.90 -13.65 -8.97
C VAL A 104 3.17 -13.72 -9.80
N VAL A 105 4.19 -12.91 -9.49
CA VAL A 105 5.49 -12.92 -10.19
C VAL A 105 6.18 -14.28 -10.05
N LEU A 106 6.23 -14.84 -8.84
CA LEU A 106 6.80 -16.18 -8.61
C LEU A 106 6.02 -17.27 -9.35
N GLY A 107 4.70 -17.15 -9.42
CA GLY A 107 3.84 -18.05 -10.20
C GLY A 107 4.19 -18.02 -11.68
N PHE A 108 4.29 -16.83 -12.28
CA PHE A 108 4.69 -16.68 -13.68
C PHE A 108 6.11 -17.17 -13.94
N LEU A 109 7.06 -16.88 -13.03
CA LEU A 109 8.43 -17.39 -13.14
C LEU A 109 8.47 -18.92 -13.11
N SER A 110 7.69 -19.54 -12.22
CA SER A 110 7.59 -21.01 -12.14
C SER A 110 7.05 -21.62 -13.45
N ILE A 111 5.99 -21.04 -14.01
CA ILE A 111 5.43 -21.46 -15.31
C ILE A 111 6.47 -21.29 -16.43
N LEU A 112 7.21 -20.18 -16.44
CA LEU A 112 8.25 -19.91 -17.41
C LEU A 112 9.39 -20.94 -17.32
N VAL A 113 9.88 -21.24 -16.10
CA VAL A 113 10.90 -22.26 -15.88
C VAL A 113 10.43 -23.64 -16.34
N LEU A 114 9.18 -24.00 -16.05
CA LEU A 114 8.59 -25.25 -16.52
C LEU A 114 8.54 -25.30 -18.05
N PHE A 115 8.11 -24.21 -18.70
CA PHE A 115 8.06 -24.13 -20.16
C PHE A 115 9.46 -24.22 -20.80
N LEU A 116 10.46 -23.56 -20.22
CA LEU A 116 11.85 -23.68 -20.64
C LEU A 116 12.37 -25.10 -20.48
N LEU A 117 12.04 -25.78 -19.39
CA LEU A 117 12.42 -27.16 -19.16
C LEU A 117 11.77 -28.10 -20.19
N VAL A 118 10.48 -27.95 -20.45
CA VAL A 118 9.78 -28.73 -21.49
C VAL A 118 10.39 -28.48 -22.88
N THR A 119 10.70 -27.22 -23.20
CA THR A 119 11.33 -26.84 -24.46
C THR A 119 12.74 -27.42 -24.57
N LEU A 120 13.53 -27.38 -23.49
CA LEU A 120 14.86 -27.97 -23.41
C LEU A 120 14.80 -29.49 -23.62
N CYS A 121 13.94 -30.19 -22.87
CA CYS A 121 13.73 -31.63 -23.03
C CYS A 121 13.30 -31.99 -24.45
N SER A 122 12.38 -31.21 -25.04
CA SER A 122 11.93 -31.41 -26.42
C SER A 122 13.07 -31.22 -27.42
N SER A 123 13.88 -30.17 -27.24
CA SER A 123 15.05 -29.90 -28.08
C SER A 123 16.11 -31.00 -27.99
N VAL A 124 16.41 -31.47 -26.77
CA VAL A 124 17.33 -32.60 -26.54
C VAL A 124 16.77 -33.87 -27.18
N PHE A 125 15.48 -34.17 -26.97
CA PHE A 125 14.84 -35.35 -27.56
C PHE A 125 14.89 -35.32 -29.09
N LEU A 126 14.56 -34.18 -29.71
CA LEU A 126 14.64 -33.99 -31.16
C LEU A 126 16.08 -34.15 -31.67
N THR A 127 17.05 -33.56 -30.98
CA THR A 127 18.48 -33.67 -31.34
C THR A 127 18.95 -35.12 -31.25
N CYS A 128 18.64 -35.82 -30.15
CA CYS A 128 18.95 -37.23 -29.98
C CYS A 128 18.24 -38.10 -31.04
N SER A 129 16.99 -37.79 -31.39
CA SER A 129 16.24 -38.50 -32.42
C SER A 129 16.90 -38.35 -33.79
N VAL A 130 17.29 -37.13 -34.19
CA VAL A 130 18.00 -36.87 -35.44
C VAL A 130 19.35 -37.59 -35.47
N VAL A 131 20.13 -37.51 -34.39
CA VAL A 131 21.42 -38.23 -34.28
C VAL A 131 21.21 -39.74 -34.36
N PHE A 132 20.18 -40.27 -33.70
CA PHE A 132 19.85 -41.70 -33.72
C PHE A 132 19.45 -42.18 -35.12
N VAL A 133 18.59 -41.43 -35.81
CA VAL A 133 18.18 -41.75 -37.19
C VAL A 133 19.38 -41.70 -38.13
N TYR A 134 20.20 -40.65 -38.04
CA TYR A 134 21.41 -40.51 -38.84
C TYR A 134 22.40 -41.66 -38.64
N THR A 135 22.70 -41.99 -37.37
CA THR A 135 23.63 -43.08 -37.03
C THR A 135 23.07 -44.44 -37.42
N SER A 136 21.75 -44.66 -37.32
CA SER A 136 21.07 -45.88 -37.74
C SER A 136 21.11 -46.06 -39.26
N ILE A 137 20.79 -45.03 -40.04
CA ILE A 137 20.88 -45.07 -41.51
C ILE A 137 22.31 -45.40 -41.93
N ARG A 138 23.29 -44.72 -41.34
CA ARG A 138 24.70 -44.94 -41.65
C ARG A 138 25.15 -46.35 -41.28
N PHE A 139 24.75 -46.86 -40.12
CA PHE A 139 25.01 -48.23 -39.70
C PHE A 139 24.47 -49.25 -40.72
N VAL A 140 23.22 -49.08 -41.17
CA VAL A 140 22.61 -49.96 -42.18
C VAL A 140 23.40 -49.94 -43.50
N ILE A 141 23.86 -48.77 -43.94
CA ILE A 141 24.67 -48.64 -45.16
C ILE A 141 26.01 -49.40 -44.99
N LEU A 142 26.71 -49.24 -43.88
CA LEU A 142 28.01 -49.89 -43.63
C LEU A 142 27.89 -51.41 -43.51
N VAL A 143 26.88 -51.90 -42.78
CA VAL A 143 26.63 -53.35 -42.63
C VAL A 143 26.25 -53.98 -43.97
N ARG A 144 25.49 -53.28 -44.81
CA ARG A 144 25.15 -53.77 -46.15
C ARG A 144 26.36 -53.82 -47.08
N ALA A 145 27.30 -52.87 -46.95
CA ALA A 145 28.49 -52.81 -47.79
C ALA A 145 29.59 -53.81 -47.39
N HIS A 146 29.86 -53.97 -46.09
CA HIS A 146 31.01 -54.72 -45.57
C HIS A 146 30.65 -55.93 -44.69
N GLY A 147 29.35 -56.24 -44.54
CA GLY A 147 28.88 -57.32 -43.69
C GLY A 147 29.26 -57.12 -42.21
N GLY A 148 29.76 -58.17 -41.56
CA GLY A 148 30.14 -58.13 -40.14
C GLY A 148 31.31 -57.18 -39.82
N ALA A 149 32.20 -56.91 -40.78
CA ALA A 149 33.31 -55.97 -40.61
C ALA A 149 32.84 -54.51 -40.54
N GLY A 150 31.65 -54.18 -41.08
CA GLY A 150 31.09 -52.83 -41.02
C GLY A 150 30.75 -52.37 -39.60
N LEU A 151 30.54 -53.30 -38.66
CA LEU A 151 30.18 -52.97 -37.28
C LEU A 151 31.37 -52.40 -36.48
N SER A 152 32.57 -52.97 -36.66
CA SER A 152 33.77 -52.45 -36.02
C SER A 152 34.20 -51.11 -36.59
N GLU A 153 34.09 -50.94 -37.91
CA GLU A 153 34.38 -49.66 -38.58
C GLU A 153 33.41 -48.55 -38.14
N TRP A 154 32.10 -48.87 -38.04
CA TRP A 154 31.11 -47.93 -37.51
C TRP A 154 31.38 -47.52 -36.06
N LEU A 155 31.78 -48.46 -35.20
CA LEU A 155 32.12 -48.16 -33.80
C LEU A 155 33.33 -47.22 -33.70
N VAL A 156 34.40 -47.50 -34.45
CA VAL A 156 35.60 -46.66 -34.48
C VAL A 156 35.27 -45.26 -34.99
N GLU A 157 34.48 -45.15 -36.08
CA GLU A 157 34.08 -43.86 -36.62
C GLU A 157 33.18 -43.08 -35.66
N THR A 158 32.18 -43.74 -35.05
CA THR A 158 31.24 -43.09 -34.11
C THR A 158 31.98 -42.62 -32.86
N LYS A 159 32.89 -43.44 -32.34
CA LYS A 159 33.77 -43.05 -31.22
C LYS A 159 34.62 -41.85 -31.62
N ALA A 160 35.30 -41.88 -32.76
CA ALA A 160 36.12 -40.76 -33.23
C ALA A 160 35.30 -39.46 -33.35
N ARG A 161 34.08 -39.52 -33.91
CA ARG A 161 33.21 -38.34 -34.04
C ARG A 161 32.72 -37.79 -32.70
N ILE A 162 32.40 -38.63 -31.72
CA ILE A 162 31.93 -38.17 -30.40
C ILE A 162 33.09 -37.58 -29.60
N PHE A 163 34.24 -38.24 -29.59
CA PHE A 163 35.38 -37.83 -28.76
C PHE A 163 36.19 -36.68 -29.36
N ASN A 164 36.27 -36.54 -30.69
CA ASN A 164 37.02 -35.44 -31.32
C ASN A 164 36.26 -34.10 -31.30
N VAL A 165 35.00 -34.07 -30.85
CA VAL A 165 34.21 -32.83 -30.73
C VAL A 165 34.48 -32.12 -29.40
N LEU A 166 35.02 -32.80 -28.39
CA LEU A 166 35.54 -32.08 -27.23
C LEU A 166 36.81 -31.33 -27.68
N PRO A 167 36.83 -29.99 -27.59
CA PRO A 167 38.08 -29.25 -27.75
C PRO A 167 39.08 -29.88 -26.79
N ASP A 168 40.26 -30.22 -27.31
CA ASP A 168 41.32 -30.76 -26.48
C ASP A 168 41.64 -29.70 -25.42
N ALA A 169 41.06 -29.87 -24.23
CA ALA A 169 41.27 -29.00 -23.08
C ALA A 169 42.65 -29.28 -22.46
N SER A 170 43.58 -29.84 -23.23
CA SER A 170 45.00 -29.67 -23.00
C SER A 170 45.25 -28.16 -22.89
N PRO A 171 45.52 -27.62 -21.69
CA PRO A 171 45.99 -26.26 -21.59
C PRO A 171 47.24 -26.20 -22.45
N ARG A 172 47.21 -25.43 -23.54
CA ARG A 172 48.41 -25.03 -24.27
C ARG A 172 49.33 -24.36 -23.27
N LEU A 173 50.21 -25.16 -22.66
CA LEU A 173 51.37 -24.74 -21.90
C LEU A 173 52.50 -24.28 -22.85
N ASP A 174 52.16 -24.01 -24.11
CA ASP A 174 53.07 -23.65 -25.19
C ASP A 174 53.63 -22.21 -25.05
N ASN A 175 53.34 -21.49 -23.97
CA ASN A 175 53.79 -20.10 -23.80
C ASN A 175 54.12 -19.70 -22.34
N TYR A 176 54.98 -20.48 -21.69
CA TYR A 176 55.66 -20.06 -20.44
C TYR A 176 57.20 -20.12 -20.50
N ASP A 177 57.79 -20.40 -21.66
CA ASP A 177 59.26 -20.51 -21.81
C ASP A 177 59.92 -19.25 -22.41
N THR A 178 59.29 -18.07 -22.32
CA THR A 178 59.97 -16.82 -22.70
C THR A 178 59.51 -15.62 -21.87
N LEU A 179 59.38 -15.81 -20.55
CA LEU A 179 59.49 -14.68 -19.64
C LEU A 179 60.98 -14.39 -19.44
N ASP A 180 61.46 -13.44 -20.24
CA ASP A 180 62.74 -12.77 -20.07
C ASP A 180 62.77 -12.12 -18.68
N TYR A 181 63.63 -12.64 -17.80
CA TYR A 181 63.75 -12.18 -16.41
C TYR A 181 64.33 -10.75 -16.31
N ASP A 182 64.73 -10.13 -17.42
CA ASP A 182 65.33 -8.80 -17.44
C ASP A 182 64.29 -7.65 -17.34
N THR A 183 62.98 -7.91 -17.54
CA THR A 183 61.93 -6.85 -17.48
C THR A 183 61.26 -6.72 -16.10
N LEU A 184 61.60 -7.57 -15.13
CA LEU A 184 61.01 -7.54 -13.78
C LEU A 184 61.64 -6.48 -12.85
N GLY A 185 62.71 -5.80 -13.29
CA GLY A 185 63.36 -4.73 -12.52
C GLY A 185 62.75 -3.33 -12.70
N GLU A 186 61.92 -3.11 -13.73
CA GLU A 186 61.44 -1.75 -14.07
C GLU A 186 60.00 -1.47 -13.62
N LEU A 187 59.20 -2.50 -13.33
CA LEU A 187 57.78 -2.34 -12.98
C LEU A 187 57.49 -2.20 -11.47
N GLU A 188 58.49 -2.35 -10.59
CA GLU A 188 58.31 -2.11 -9.15
C GLU A 188 58.33 -0.61 -8.78
N LEU A 189 58.76 0.26 -9.70
CA LEU A 189 58.78 1.72 -9.48
C LEU A 189 57.52 2.44 -9.98
N GLU A 190 56.73 1.84 -10.88
CA GLU A 190 55.50 2.45 -11.40
C GLU A 190 54.26 2.12 -10.55
N ASN A 191 54.29 1.09 -9.71
CA ASN A 191 53.13 0.75 -8.87
C ASN A 191 52.99 1.64 -7.61
N LYS A 192 53.95 2.55 -7.36
CA LYS A 192 53.86 3.49 -6.23
C LYS A 192 53.13 4.79 -6.58
N HIS A 193 52.70 4.98 -7.83
CA HIS A 193 52.00 6.21 -8.25
C HIS A 193 50.51 6.01 -8.57
N ALA A 194 50.03 4.76 -8.72
CA ALA A 194 48.63 4.47 -9.03
C ALA A 194 47.70 4.53 -7.81
N ASP A 195 48.22 4.42 -6.57
CA ASP A 195 47.42 4.48 -5.34
C ASP A 195 46.92 5.90 -5.00
N ALA A 196 47.23 6.91 -5.80
CA ALA A 196 46.74 8.28 -5.61
C ALA A 196 45.49 8.64 -6.45
N ILE A 197 45.02 7.77 -7.36
CA ILE A 197 43.95 8.11 -8.33
C ILE A 197 42.63 7.36 -8.07
N VAL A 198 42.55 6.47 -7.07
CA VAL A 198 41.32 5.73 -6.71
C VAL A 198 40.55 6.41 -5.56
N SER A 199 40.36 7.73 -5.67
CA SER A 199 39.56 8.52 -4.71
C SER A 199 38.59 9.50 -5.38
N PHE A 200 38.21 9.25 -6.64
CA PHE A 200 37.29 10.14 -7.36
C PHE A 200 36.33 9.42 -8.31
N SER A 201 35.50 8.52 -7.77
CA SER A 201 34.34 7.98 -8.50
C SER A 201 33.16 7.78 -7.56
N GLU A 202 32.86 8.82 -6.78
CA GLU A 202 31.55 9.03 -6.17
C GLU A 202 30.76 9.89 -7.17
N GLN A 203 30.34 9.27 -8.27
CA GLN A 203 29.49 9.94 -9.27
C GLN A 203 28.05 9.83 -8.82
N GLU A 204 27.64 10.90 -8.16
CA GLU A 204 26.28 11.37 -7.90
C GLU A 204 25.30 10.89 -8.99
N LEU A 205 24.39 9.99 -8.58
CA LEU A 205 23.28 9.54 -9.39
C LEU A 205 22.24 10.67 -9.41
N GLU A 206 22.27 11.51 -10.45
CA GLU A 206 21.24 12.53 -10.68
C GLU A 206 19.84 11.89 -10.77
N PRO A 207 18.82 12.46 -10.10
CA PRO A 207 17.45 11.99 -10.23
C PRO A 207 16.89 12.30 -11.62
N GLU A 208 16.41 11.25 -12.28
CA GLU A 208 15.75 11.28 -13.59
C GLU A 208 14.58 12.30 -13.61
N PRO A 209 14.43 13.12 -14.67
CA PRO A 209 13.33 14.08 -14.76
C PRO A 209 11.98 13.37 -14.89
N GLU A 210 11.08 13.73 -13.97
CA GLU A 210 9.68 13.34 -13.90
C GLU A 210 8.95 13.68 -15.21
N ILE A 211 8.70 12.66 -16.04
CA ILE A 211 7.87 12.79 -17.24
C ILE A 211 6.41 12.95 -16.76
N LYS A 212 5.93 14.19 -16.72
CA LYS A 212 4.50 14.50 -16.62
C LYS A 212 3.77 13.87 -17.81
N GLN A 213 3.13 12.74 -17.58
CA GLN A 213 2.08 12.22 -18.47
C GLN A 213 0.89 13.19 -18.41
N GLU A 214 0.85 14.09 -19.39
CA GLU A 214 -0.32 14.88 -19.72
C GLU A 214 -1.43 13.91 -20.17
N ASN A 215 -2.50 13.79 -19.39
CA ASN A 215 -3.63 12.90 -19.63
C ASN A 215 -4.62 13.60 -20.58
N PRO A 216 -4.80 13.14 -21.83
CA PRO A 216 -5.58 13.85 -22.85
C PRO A 216 -7.09 13.51 -22.86
N TYR A 217 -7.67 13.10 -21.73
CA TYR A 217 -9.08 12.67 -21.64
C TYR A 217 -9.88 13.37 -20.54
N ASP A 218 -9.61 14.65 -20.30
CA ASP A 218 -10.53 15.56 -19.60
C ASP A 218 -11.10 16.53 -20.63
N ASP A 219 -12.12 16.11 -21.37
CA ASP A 219 -13.07 17.00 -22.06
C ASP A 219 -14.15 16.14 -22.74
N GLU A 220 -15.18 15.71 -22.01
CA GLU A 220 -16.55 15.52 -22.52
C GLU A 220 -17.45 14.92 -21.43
N GLU A 221 -17.94 15.72 -20.47
CA GLU A 221 -19.26 15.42 -19.85
C GLU A 221 -19.81 16.58 -19.00
N THR A 222 -20.10 17.73 -19.61
CA THR A 222 -21.04 18.69 -19.01
C THR A 222 -21.83 19.42 -20.08
N LYS A 223 -22.72 18.70 -20.77
CA LYS A 223 -23.80 19.37 -21.53
C LYS A 223 -24.98 18.46 -21.85
N VAL A 224 -25.82 18.11 -20.88
CA VAL A 224 -27.29 17.98 -21.08
C VAL A 224 -27.95 18.02 -19.70
N MET A 225 -28.63 19.12 -19.37
CA MET A 225 -29.94 19.15 -18.70
C MET A 225 -30.35 20.61 -18.51
N GLU A 226 -30.84 21.20 -19.60
CA GLU A 226 -31.90 22.22 -19.57
C GLU A 226 -33.13 21.62 -20.28
#